data_AF-A0A0M8K5G2-F1
#
_entry.id   AF-A0A0M8K5G2-F1
#
_cell.length_a   1.000
_cell.length_b   1.000
_cell.length_c   1.000
_cell.angle_alpha   90.00
_cell.angle_beta   90.00
_cell.angle_gamma   90.00
#
_symmetry.space_group_name_H-M   'P 1'
#
loop_
_entity.id
_entity.type
_entity.pdbx_description
1 polymer ?
#
loop_
_entity_poly.entity_id
_entity_poly.type
_entity_poly.pdbx_seq_one_letter_code
_entity_poly.pdbx_strand_id
1 'polypeptide(L)'
;MKRTWGLLLFMVLLVAGAAACRSTPPPKRVLLEVDGTRRWLTTSAETVADMLAEQGVALGDLDRVEPPSFTLLEDGMRVRVVRVQERFVDEDVPLPYTRETRRDATLPRGEIRVVQLGQVGRERLRWRILSENGVEVSREVASRETLATPQPEIVVLGTLGALEQVPISGTLVYRAGGNAWVMRGNNTPRALTTTGDLDGHVFALSPDGRWLLFTRKPIGGNVGQGGPINSLWLVRTDIVDDEPRYLETDSVLWADWRPCLPQQGRACPPEQYEIGYSTAERTPNPPGWKARNDFWLLSLNGDGTLLTRREIGEPVGAEWYAWWGREWAWSPDGRLAAWGSATALGVLNVATRQHTVLTTFYPYETLAAWVWTPRPAWRSDGEWLAAVVHAPSPRALRPDRSERFDLWLLPMSVSAPPVPIAENVGMWAMPAWSPTALELAYAQAEAPDGSALSRYALMLMDADGSNRRRLFPANDTPGMELPRFVWSPDGEALAAIWQGDLYLVARDGTATPLTATGDVTHLDWR
;
A
#
# COMPACT_ATOMS: atom_id res chain seq x y z
N MET A 1 -39.17 -86.93 1.29
CA MET A 1 -40.48 -86.42 1.74
C MET A 1 -40.83 -85.17 0.95
N LYS A 2 -41.93 -85.23 0.19
CA LYS A 2 -42.94 -84.17 -0.06
C LYS A 2 -42.48 -82.89 -0.79
N ARG A 3 -43.22 -82.32 -1.76
CA ARG A 3 -44.51 -82.64 -2.40
C ARG A 3 -44.67 -81.69 -3.60
N THR A 4 -45.28 -82.20 -4.65
CA THR A 4 -45.92 -81.52 -5.79
C THR A 4 -47.05 -80.56 -5.39
N TRP A 5 -47.30 -79.52 -6.22
CA TRP A 5 -48.57 -78.88 -6.64
C TRP A 5 -48.17 -77.60 -7.44
N GLY A 6 -48.71 -77.20 -8.59
CA GLY A 6 -50.00 -77.45 -9.25
C GLY A 6 -50.77 -76.11 -9.38
N LEU A 7 -51.29 -75.81 -10.59
CA LEU A 7 -52.17 -74.69 -11.05
C LEU A 7 -51.48 -73.46 -11.70
N LEU A 8 -51.67 -73.11 -12.98
CA LEU A 8 -52.84 -72.85 -13.87
C LEU A 8 -53.15 -71.33 -13.99
N LEU A 9 -52.97 -70.76 -15.20
CA LEU A 9 -53.89 -69.84 -15.90
C LEU A 9 -53.27 -69.50 -17.28
N PHE A 10 -53.71 -70.08 -18.40
CA PHE A 10 -54.82 -69.70 -19.30
C PHE A 10 -54.50 -68.58 -20.31
N MET A 11 -54.90 -68.83 -21.57
CA MET A 11 -55.00 -67.95 -22.75
C MET A 11 -53.76 -67.71 -23.64
N VAL A 12 -53.62 -68.60 -24.63
CA VAL A 12 -53.04 -68.32 -25.96
C VAL A 12 -54.21 -68.13 -26.92
N LEU A 13 -54.43 -66.91 -27.44
CA LEU A 13 -55.21 -66.68 -28.67
C LEU A 13 -54.98 -65.27 -29.24
N LEU A 14 -54.53 -65.24 -30.50
CA LEU A 14 -54.64 -64.21 -31.55
C LEU A 14 -54.64 -62.71 -31.16
N VAL A 15 -53.56 -62.00 -31.55
CA VAL A 15 -53.69 -60.64 -32.10
C VAL A 15 -53.01 -60.59 -33.46
N ALA A 16 -53.83 -60.26 -34.46
CA ALA A 16 -53.52 -60.12 -35.86
C ALA A 16 -52.49 -59.01 -36.13
N GLY A 17 -51.71 -59.22 -37.19
CA GLY A 17 -50.71 -58.27 -37.68
C GLY A 17 -51.31 -56.93 -38.09
N ALA A 18 -50.82 -55.87 -37.45
CA ALA A 18 -50.79 -54.54 -38.02
C ALA A 18 -49.36 -54.30 -38.52
N ALA A 19 -49.08 -54.74 -39.75
CA ALA A 19 -47.95 -54.21 -40.50
C ALA A 19 -48.32 -52.77 -40.86
N ALA A 20 -47.91 -51.81 -40.03
CA ALA A 20 -47.87 -50.42 -40.43
C ALA A 20 -46.94 -50.32 -41.64
N CYS A 21 -47.49 -50.15 -42.84
CA CYS A 21 -46.74 -49.70 -44.00
C CYS A 21 -46.07 -48.37 -43.64
N ARG A 22 -44.80 -48.39 -43.27
CA ARG A 22 -43.96 -47.20 -43.29
C ARG A 22 -43.79 -46.84 -44.77
N SER A 23 -44.44 -45.77 -45.22
CA SER A 23 -44.19 -45.19 -46.54
C SER A 23 -42.76 -44.68 -46.56
N THR A 24 -41.84 -45.45 -47.14
CA THR A 24 -40.46 -45.00 -47.34
C THR A 24 -40.51 -43.75 -48.24
N PRO A 25 -39.99 -42.59 -47.79
CA PRO A 25 -39.93 -41.39 -48.60
C PRO A 25 -39.21 -41.67 -49.94
N PRO A 26 -39.64 -41.06 -51.06
CA PRO A 26 -38.95 -41.22 -52.33
C PRO A 26 -37.48 -40.81 -52.19
N PRO A 27 -36.54 -41.55 -52.80
CA PRO A 27 -35.11 -41.26 -52.68
C PRO A 27 -34.81 -39.87 -53.25
N LYS A 28 -34.05 -39.08 -52.50
CA LYS A 28 -33.60 -37.73 -52.85
C LYS A 28 -32.11 -37.77 -53.18
N ARG A 29 -31.69 -36.97 -54.14
CA ARG A 29 -30.30 -36.83 -54.55
C ARG A 29 -29.69 -35.57 -53.94
N VAL A 30 -28.71 -35.73 -53.05
CA VAL A 30 -28.10 -34.62 -52.28
C VAL A 30 -26.59 -34.60 -52.55
N LEU A 31 -26.01 -33.40 -52.65
CA LEU A 31 -24.55 -33.21 -52.74
C LEU A 31 -23.99 -33.06 -51.33
N LEU A 32 -23.17 -34.01 -50.90
CA LEU A 32 -22.44 -33.93 -49.63
C LEU A 32 -21.01 -33.43 -49.87
N GLU A 33 -20.65 -32.34 -49.20
CA GLU A 33 -19.28 -31.83 -49.11
C GLU A 33 -18.76 -32.05 -47.68
N VAL A 34 -17.82 -32.97 -47.52
CA VAL A 34 -17.24 -33.32 -46.21
C VAL A 34 -15.78 -33.70 -46.39
N ASP A 35 -14.92 -33.24 -45.49
CA ASP A 35 -13.48 -33.59 -45.45
C ASP A 35 -12.77 -33.39 -46.80
N GLY A 36 -13.09 -32.30 -47.49
CA GLY A 36 -12.53 -31.94 -48.80
C GLY A 36 -13.09 -32.73 -50.00
N THR A 37 -13.98 -33.69 -49.76
CA THR A 37 -14.57 -34.54 -50.81
C THR A 37 -16.00 -34.11 -51.13
N ARG A 38 -16.33 -34.09 -52.42
CA ARG A 38 -17.69 -33.82 -52.92
C ARG A 38 -18.27 -35.06 -53.55
N ARG A 39 -19.42 -35.54 -53.05
CA ARG A 39 -20.09 -36.73 -53.60
C ARG A 39 -21.60 -36.55 -53.67
N TRP A 40 -22.18 -37.05 -54.76
CA TRP A 40 -23.63 -37.19 -54.88
C TRP A 40 -24.08 -38.45 -54.18
N LEU A 41 -25.12 -38.32 -53.37
CA LEU A 41 -25.71 -39.41 -52.61
C LEU A 41 -27.20 -39.50 -52.91
N THR A 42 -27.72 -40.71 -52.95
CA THR A 42 -29.15 -40.99 -53.03
C THR A 42 -29.57 -41.54 -51.68
N THR A 43 -30.49 -40.87 -50.99
CA THR A 43 -30.93 -41.21 -49.62
C THR A 43 -32.44 -41.07 -49.47
N SER A 44 -33.05 -41.87 -48.61
CA SER A 44 -34.44 -41.70 -48.17
C SER A 44 -34.57 -40.98 -46.82
N ALA A 45 -33.47 -40.42 -46.30
CA ALA A 45 -33.44 -39.65 -45.06
C ALA A 45 -34.37 -38.42 -45.13
N GLU A 46 -35.00 -38.10 -43.99
CA GLU A 46 -35.89 -36.94 -43.87
C GLU A 46 -35.09 -35.66 -43.58
N THR A 47 -34.07 -35.72 -42.72
CA THR A 47 -33.27 -34.57 -42.31
C THR A 47 -31.78 -34.70 -42.66
N VAL A 48 -31.06 -33.57 -42.62
CA VAL A 48 -29.60 -33.53 -42.78
C VAL A 48 -28.90 -34.43 -41.74
N ALA A 49 -29.36 -34.47 -40.50
CA ALA A 49 -28.83 -35.32 -39.45
C ALA A 49 -28.95 -36.82 -39.81
N ASP A 50 -30.12 -37.23 -40.28
CA ASP A 50 -30.39 -38.63 -40.65
C ASP A 50 -29.51 -39.08 -41.83
N MET A 51 -29.31 -38.20 -42.82
CA MET A 51 -28.43 -38.49 -43.95
C MET A 51 -26.97 -38.60 -43.53
N LEU A 52 -26.48 -37.69 -42.68
CA LEU A 52 -25.11 -37.78 -42.16
C LEU A 52 -24.89 -39.08 -41.36
N ALA A 53 -25.88 -39.49 -40.54
CA ALA A 53 -25.83 -40.75 -39.80
C ALA A 53 -25.84 -41.99 -40.73
N GLU A 54 -26.70 -42.00 -41.75
CA GLU A 54 -26.73 -43.07 -42.78
C GLU A 54 -25.37 -43.23 -43.48
N GLN A 55 -24.68 -42.10 -43.69
CA GLN A 55 -23.37 -42.06 -44.34
C GLN A 55 -22.18 -42.30 -43.39
N GLY A 56 -22.44 -42.54 -42.10
CA GLY A 56 -21.41 -42.73 -41.08
C GLY A 56 -20.60 -41.47 -40.78
N VAL A 57 -21.12 -40.28 -41.09
CA VAL A 57 -20.45 -39.00 -40.81
C VAL A 57 -20.83 -38.53 -39.41
N ALA A 58 -19.96 -38.80 -38.44
CA ALA A 58 -20.07 -38.25 -37.09
C ALA A 58 -19.59 -36.79 -37.06
N LEU A 59 -20.34 -35.91 -36.42
CA LEU A 59 -19.98 -34.51 -36.18
C LEU A 59 -19.31 -34.38 -34.81
N GLY A 60 -18.24 -33.60 -34.72
CA GLY A 60 -17.67 -33.18 -33.44
C GLY A 60 -18.52 -32.10 -32.78
N ASP A 61 -18.27 -31.83 -31.49
CA ASP A 61 -19.04 -30.88 -30.68
C ASP A 61 -19.04 -29.44 -31.23
N LEU A 62 -18.00 -29.07 -32.00
CA LEU A 62 -17.83 -27.75 -32.59
C LEU A 62 -18.13 -27.72 -34.11
N ASP A 63 -18.32 -28.88 -34.75
CA ASP A 63 -18.55 -28.96 -36.19
C ASP A 63 -19.87 -28.30 -36.57
N ARG A 64 -19.89 -27.65 -37.74
CA ARG A 64 -21.08 -26.99 -38.27
C ARG A 64 -21.52 -27.64 -39.56
N VAL A 65 -22.82 -27.72 -39.79
CA VAL A 65 -23.39 -28.20 -41.05
C VAL A 65 -24.27 -27.13 -41.66
N GLU A 66 -24.11 -26.95 -42.96
CA GLU A 66 -24.86 -25.99 -43.78
C GLU A 66 -25.62 -26.77 -44.86
N PRO A 67 -26.97 -26.81 -44.86
CA PRO A 67 -27.90 -26.28 -43.84
C PRO A 67 -27.82 -26.99 -42.47
N PRO A 68 -28.40 -26.41 -41.39
CA PRO A 68 -28.41 -27.01 -40.06
C PRO A 68 -28.96 -28.44 -40.04
N SER A 69 -28.51 -29.24 -39.09
CA SER A 69 -28.78 -30.69 -39.00
C SER A 69 -30.27 -31.07 -38.96
N PHE A 70 -31.14 -30.20 -38.44
CA PHE A 70 -32.60 -30.39 -38.39
C PHE A 70 -33.34 -30.00 -39.68
N THR A 71 -32.63 -29.51 -40.69
CA THR A 71 -33.24 -29.08 -41.97
C THR A 71 -33.75 -30.31 -42.72
N LEU A 72 -34.98 -30.23 -43.24
CA LEU A 72 -35.56 -31.26 -44.10
C LEU A 72 -34.79 -31.33 -45.42
N LEU A 73 -34.46 -32.54 -45.87
CA LEU A 73 -33.77 -32.75 -47.14
C LEU A 73 -34.71 -32.58 -48.33
N GLU A 74 -34.24 -31.86 -49.33
CA GLU A 74 -34.87 -31.70 -50.65
C GLU A 74 -33.97 -32.28 -51.75
N ASP A 75 -34.57 -32.66 -52.88
CA ASP A 75 -33.83 -33.15 -54.04
C ASP A 75 -32.94 -32.02 -54.61
N GLY A 76 -31.68 -32.32 -54.90
CA GLY A 76 -30.68 -31.37 -55.36
C GLY A 76 -30.01 -30.53 -54.27
N MET A 77 -30.36 -30.70 -52.99
CA MET A 77 -29.80 -29.93 -51.89
C MET A 77 -28.28 -30.13 -51.76
N ARG A 78 -27.55 -29.07 -51.36
CA ARG A 78 -26.13 -29.14 -50.99
C ARG A 78 -26.02 -29.14 -49.48
N VAL A 79 -25.34 -30.13 -48.92
CA VAL A 79 -25.01 -30.24 -47.50
C VAL A 79 -23.49 -30.15 -47.37
N ARG A 80 -23.01 -29.14 -46.64
CA ARG A 80 -21.60 -28.91 -46.37
C ARG A 80 -21.32 -29.11 -44.89
N VAL A 81 -20.36 -29.96 -44.57
CA VAL A 81 -19.82 -30.12 -43.22
C VAL A 81 -18.56 -29.29 -43.10
N VAL A 82 -18.53 -28.38 -42.13
CA VAL A 82 -17.37 -27.58 -41.75
C VAL A 82 -16.80 -28.18 -40.47
N ARG A 83 -15.60 -28.76 -40.57
CA ARG A 83 -14.89 -29.29 -39.41
C ARG A 83 -14.29 -28.16 -38.60
N VAL A 84 -14.66 -28.02 -37.33
CA VAL A 84 -14.10 -26.98 -36.45
C VAL A 84 -13.26 -27.66 -35.38
N GLN A 85 -11.99 -27.28 -35.32
CA GLN A 85 -11.05 -27.78 -34.32
C GLN A 85 -10.60 -26.64 -33.42
N GLU A 86 -10.70 -26.87 -32.12
CA GLU A 86 -10.09 -26.04 -31.09
C GLU A 86 -8.83 -26.72 -30.59
N ARG A 87 -7.73 -25.95 -30.55
CA ARG A 87 -6.48 -26.40 -29.92
C ARG A 87 -5.90 -25.30 -29.05
N PHE A 88 -5.18 -25.72 -28.01
CA PHE A 88 -4.41 -24.82 -27.17
C PHE A 88 -2.93 -24.98 -27.46
N VAL A 89 -2.21 -23.87 -27.58
CA VAL A 89 -0.76 -23.85 -27.77
C VAL A 89 -0.13 -22.94 -26.75
N ASP A 90 0.84 -23.47 -26.01
CA ASP A 90 1.65 -22.67 -25.10
C ASP A 90 2.85 -22.11 -25.84
N GLU A 91 3.08 -20.81 -25.69
CA GLU A 91 4.22 -20.09 -26.25
C GLU A 91 4.87 -19.27 -25.14
N ASP A 92 6.15 -19.52 -24.88
CA ASP A 92 6.95 -18.72 -23.96
C ASP A 92 7.47 -17.48 -24.71
N VAL A 93 7.06 -16.31 -24.27
CA VAL A 93 7.49 -15.03 -24.84
C VAL A 93 8.32 -14.23 -23.82
N PRO A 94 9.31 -13.44 -24.29
CA PRO A 94 10.10 -12.60 -23.40
C PRO A 94 9.26 -11.44 -22.85
N LEU A 95 9.35 -11.21 -21.54
CA LEU A 95 8.73 -10.08 -20.86
C LEU A 95 9.81 -9.01 -20.63
N PRO A 96 9.81 -7.88 -21.37
CA PRO A 96 10.89 -6.89 -21.31
C PRO A 96 11.02 -6.29 -19.90
N TYR A 97 12.24 -5.93 -19.53
CA TYR A 97 12.51 -5.19 -18.30
C TYR A 97 12.41 -3.69 -18.52
N THR A 98 12.16 -2.96 -17.44
CA THR A 98 12.17 -1.50 -17.41
C THR A 98 13.54 -0.97 -17.01
N ARG A 99 13.88 0.25 -17.45
CA ARG A 99 15.07 0.96 -16.96
C ARG A 99 14.65 1.97 -15.91
N GLU A 100 15.24 1.90 -14.74
CA GLU A 100 15.08 2.86 -13.65
C GLU A 100 16.34 3.71 -13.53
N THR A 101 16.18 5.04 -13.54
CA THR A 101 17.29 5.97 -13.25
C THR A 101 17.12 6.49 -11.82
N ARG A 102 18.09 6.20 -10.95
CA ARG A 102 18.16 6.70 -9.57
C ARG A 102 19.20 7.79 -9.50
N ARG A 103 18.97 8.86 -8.74
CA ARG A 103 19.98 9.90 -8.56
C ARG A 103 20.77 9.62 -7.28
N ASP A 104 22.07 9.87 -7.31
CA ASP A 104 22.95 9.62 -6.16
C ASP A 104 23.83 10.83 -5.89
N ALA A 105 23.63 11.41 -4.71
CA ALA A 105 24.34 12.59 -4.27
C ALA A 105 25.78 12.31 -3.84
N THR A 106 26.23 11.05 -3.80
CA THR A 106 27.62 10.66 -3.51
C THR A 106 28.50 10.56 -4.76
N LEU A 107 27.88 10.44 -5.94
CA LEU A 107 28.60 10.35 -7.21
C LEU A 107 28.71 11.73 -7.87
N PRO A 108 29.89 12.09 -8.42
CA PRO A 108 30.10 13.31 -9.20
C PRO A 108 28.99 13.60 -10.21
N ARG A 109 28.61 14.88 -10.33
CA ARG A 109 27.58 15.31 -11.27
C ARG A 109 27.84 14.79 -12.68
N GLY A 110 26.85 14.10 -13.24
CA GLY A 110 26.89 13.56 -14.61
C GLY A 110 27.60 12.21 -14.74
N GLU A 111 28.16 11.67 -13.66
CA GLU A 111 28.67 10.30 -13.64
C GLU A 111 27.49 9.32 -13.68
N ILE A 112 27.56 8.33 -14.57
CA ILE A 112 26.53 7.30 -14.72
C ILE A 112 27.14 5.96 -14.32
N ARG A 113 26.54 5.27 -13.35
CA ARG A 113 26.95 3.91 -12.94
C ARG A 113 25.78 2.94 -13.04
N VAL A 114 25.97 1.80 -13.69
CA VAL A 114 25.00 0.71 -13.65
C VAL A 114 25.22 -0.07 -12.36
N VAL A 115 24.24 -0.03 -11.45
CA VAL A 115 24.30 -0.78 -10.19
C VAL A 115 23.59 -2.12 -10.28
N GLN A 116 22.61 -2.24 -11.18
CA GLN A 116 21.94 -3.51 -11.47
C GLN A 116 21.67 -3.62 -12.96
N LEU A 117 22.11 -4.73 -13.56
CA LEU A 117 21.75 -5.06 -14.94
C LEU A 117 20.31 -5.55 -15.00
N GLY A 118 19.56 -5.11 -16.01
CA GLY A 118 18.21 -5.60 -16.24
C GLY A 118 18.21 -7.07 -16.66
N GLN A 119 17.20 -7.82 -16.21
CA GLN A 119 16.98 -9.21 -16.61
C GLN A 119 15.61 -9.34 -17.25
N VAL A 120 15.59 -9.87 -18.47
CA VAL A 120 14.34 -10.13 -19.21
C VAL A 120 13.56 -11.23 -18.48
N GLY A 121 12.30 -10.96 -18.19
CA GLY A 121 11.37 -11.94 -17.65
C GLY A 121 10.85 -12.87 -18.74
N ARG A 122 9.99 -13.81 -18.36
CA ARG A 122 9.31 -14.71 -19.30
C ARG A 122 7.86 -14.86 -18.88
N GLU A 123 6.97 -14.81 -19.86
CA GLU A 123 5.58 -15.20 -19.67
C GLU A 123 5.21 -16.31 -20.67
N ARG A 124 4.33 -17.21 -20.25
CA ARG A 124 3.71 -18.22 -21.09
C ARG A 124 2.33 -17.72 -21.50
N LEU A 125 2.15 -17.55 -22.80
CA LEU A 125 0.87 -17.28 -23.41
C LEU A 125 0.26 -18.61 -23.85
N ARG A 126 -0.94 -18.91 -23.36
CA ARG A 126 -1.74 -20.02 -23.88
C ARG A 126 -2.67 -19.48 -24.94
N TRP A 127 -2.42 -19.83 -26.19
CA TRP A 127 -3.24 -19.45 -27.33
C TRP A 127 -4.40 -20.42 -27.48
N ARG A 128 -5.61 -19.92 -27.64
CA ARG A 128 -6.76 -20.67 -28.18
C ARG A 128 -6.80 -20.43 -29.67
N ILE A 129 -6.68 -21.51 -30.44
CA ILE A 129 -6.68 -21.47 -31.90
C ILE A 129 -7.89 -22.23 -32.41
N LEU A 130 -8.71 -21.55 -33.20
CA LEU A 130 -9.86 -22.13 -33.91
C LEU A 130 -9.49 -22.33 -35.37
N SER A 131 -9.69 -23.55 -35.87
CA SER A 131 -9.41 -23.91 -37.26
C SER A 131 -10.67 -24.46 -37.92
N GLU A 132 -10.97 -24.01 -39.13
CA GLU A 132 -12.07 -24.52 -39.96
C GLU A 132 -11.51 -25.27 -41.17
N ASN A 133 -11.85 -26.55 -41.30
CA ASN A 133 -11.32 -27.44 -42.34
C ASN A 133 -9.77 -27.43 -42.43
N GLY A 134 -9.10 -27.32 -41.28
CA GLY A 134 -7.64 -27.29 -41.19
C GLY A 134 -7.00 -25.91 -41.41
N VAL A 135 -7.78 -24.87 -41.69
CA VAL A 135 -7.28 -23.49 -41.83
C VAL A 135 -7.55 -22.71 -40.55
N GLU A 136 -6.53 -22.10 -39.96
CA GLU A 136 -6.65 -21.24 -38.78
C GLU A 136 -7.49 -20.01 -39.11
N VAL A 137 -8.60 -19.80 -38.39
CA VAL A 137 -9.52 -18.68 -38.58
C VAL A 137 -9.50 -17.68 -37.42
N SER A 138 -9.08 -18.11 -36.23
CA SER A 138 -8.91 -17.24 -35.06
C SER A 138 -7.79 -17.75 -34.16
N ARG A 139 -7.05 -16.80 -33.57
CA ARG A 139 -6.01 -17.03 -32.57
C ARG A 139 -6.08 -15.94 -31.50
N GLU A 140 -6.40 -16.34 -30.28
CA GLU A 140 -6.59 -15.41 -29.15
C GLU A 140 -5.85 -15.91 -27.91
N VAL A 141 -5.41 -14.98 -27.05
CA VAL A 141 -4.77 -15.33 -25.78
C VAL A 141 -5.83 -15.79 -24.79
N ALA A 142 -5.82 -17.07 -24.44
CA ALA A 142 -6.74 -17.66 -23.47
C ALA A 142 -6.28 -17.39 -22.03
N SER A 143 -4.97 -17.47 -21.77
CA SER A 143 -4.39 -17.17 -20.46
C SER A 143 -2.94 -16.71 -20.56
N ARG A 144 -2.48 -16.02 -19.51
CA ARG A 144 -1.09 -15.60 -19.34
C ARG A 144 -0.58 -16.13 -17.99
N GLU A 145 0.63 -16.66 -17.98
CA GLU A 145 1.32 -17.11 -16.77
C GLU A 145 2.73 -16.54 -16.74
N THR A 146 3.10 -15.81 -15.70
CA THR A 146 4.48 -15.30 -15.56
C THR A 146 5.39 -16.43 -15.06
N LEU A 147 6.34 -16.85 -15.90
CA LEU A 147 7.34 -17.88 -15.55
C LEU A 147 8.55 -17.27 -14.83
N ALA A 148 8.93 -16.06 -15.20
CA ALA A 148 10.01 -15.30 -14.57
C ALA A 148 9.69 -13.81 -14.61
N THR A 149 9.70 -13.15 -13.45
CA THR A 149 9.48 -11.71 -13.37
C THR A 149 10.71 -10.96 -13.91
N PRO A 150 10.55 -9.95 -14.78
CA PRO A 150 11.68 -9.14 -15.23
C PRO A 150 12.30 -8.37 -14.06
N GLN A 151 13.62 -8.26 -14.04
CA GLN A 151 14.33 -7.38 -13.11
C GLN A 151 14.70 -6.08 -13.83
N PRO A 152 14.42 -4.90 -13.25
CA PRO A 152 14.74 -3.64 -13.89
C PRO A 152 16.26 -3.44 -13.99
N GLU A 153 16.71 -2.75 -15.03
CA GLU A 153 18.06 -2.19 -15.08
C GLU A 153 18.08 -0.91 -14.23
N ILE A 154 18.91 -0.88 -13.20
CA ILE A 154 19.05 0.28 -12.33
C ILE A 154 20.34 0.98 -12.68
N VAL A 155 20.19 2.21 -13.16
CA VAL A 155 21.30 3.12 -13.45
C VAL A 155 21.26 4.25 -12.45
N VAL A 156 22.41 4.56 -11.88
CA VAL A 156 22.61 5.67 -10.96
C VAL A 156 23.23 6.84 -11.70
N LEU A 157 22.62 8.03 -11.58
CA LEU A 157 23.13 9.31 -12.08
C LEU A 157 23.64 10.15 -10.92
N GLY A 158 24.92 10.50 -10.94
CA GLY A 158 25.53 11.35 -9.94
C GLY A 158 25.00 12.78 -9.94
N THR A 159 24.69 13.28 -8.75
CA THR A 159 24.18 14.64 -8.50
C THR A 159 25.04 15.42 -7.49
N LEU A 160 26.20 14.86 -7.07
CA LEU A 160 27.11 15.52 -6.13
C LEU A 160 27.55 16.91 -6.65
N GLY A 161 27.42 17.92 -5.79
CA GLY A 161 27.81 19.31 -6.08
C GLY A 161 26.85 20.08 -7.00
N ALA A 162 25.67 19.54 -7.31
CA ALA A 162 24.64 20.26 -8.06
C ALA A 162 23.88 21.30 -7.23
N LEU A 163 24.06 21.28 -5.91
CA LEU A 163 23.33 22.10 -4.95
C LEU A 163 24.26 23.12 -4.31
N GLU A 164 23.71 24.30 -4.01
CA GLU A 164 24.42 25.30 -3.22
C GLU A 164 24.67 24.77 -1.80
N GLN A 165 25.79 25.18 -1.19
CA GLN A 165 26.06 24.83 0.20
C GLN A 165 25.20 25.71 1.11
N VAL A 166 24.33 25.06 1.89
CA VAL A 166 23.41 25.74 2.80
C VAL A 166 23.78 25.35 4.24
N PRO A 167 23.89 26.31 5.18
CA PRO A 167 24.13 25.99 6.57
C PRO A 167 22.93 25.22 7.15
N ILE A 168 23.21 24.20 7.95
CA ILE A 168 22.21 23.39 8.65
C ILE A 168 22.47 23.50 10.15
N SER A 169 21.54 24.09 10.89
CA SER A 169 21.56 24.10 12.35
C SER A 169 21.26 22.70 12.90
N GLY A 170 21.86 22.31 14.03
CA GLY A 170 21.62 21.00 14.62
C GLY A 170 21.99 19.81 13.74
N THR A 171 21.19 18.75 13.81
CA THR A 171 21.34 17.49 13.08
C THR A 171 20.07 17.18 12.30
N LEU A 172 20.18 17.18 10.98
CA LEU A 172 19.11 16.79 10.07
C LEU A 172 19.40 15.38 9.55
N VAL A 173 18.43 14.47 9.68
CA VAL A 173 18.50 13.13 9.09
C VAL A 173 17.41 12.91 8.08
N TYR A 174 17.66 12.01 7.14
CA TYR A 174 16.66 11.60 6.17
C TYR A 174 16.86 10.16 5.68
N ARG A 175 15.78 9.58 5.17
CA ARG A 175 15.77 8.24 4.57
C ARG A 175 15.67 8.34 3.05
N ALA A 176 16.67 7.83 2.36
CA ALA A 176 16.75 7.72 0.90
C ALA A 176 17.36 6.37 0.50
N GLY A 177 16.83 5.72 -0.55
CA GLY A 177 17.31 4.42 -1.02
C GLY A 177 17.22 3.28 0.00
N GLY A 178 16.34 3.38 1.00
CA GLY A 178 16.29 2.43 2.11
C GLY A 178 17.42 2.58 3.13
N ASN A 179 18.17 3.68 3.09
CA ASN A 179 19.27 4.00 4.00
C ASN A 179 19.02 5.31 4.75
N ALA A 180 19.65 5.43 5.91
CA ALA A 180 19.69 6.66 6.70
C ALA A 180 20.90 7.52 6.32
N TRP A 181 20.68 8.81 6.24
CA TRP A 181 21.68 9.83 5.95
C TRP A 181 21.59 10.94 6.99
N VAL A 182 22.72 11.60 7.27
CA VAL A 182 22.81 12.73 8.19
C VAL A 182 23.49 13.92 7.53
N MET A 183 22.99 15.12 7.84
CA MET A 183 23.58 16.42 7.52
C MET A 183 23.80 17.18 8.84
N ARG A 184 24.98 17.79 8.99
CA ARG A 184 25.33 18.60 10.16
C ARG A 184 26.26 19.74 9.74
N GLY A 185 25.94 20.96 10.16
CA GLY A 185 26.69 22.17 9.81
C GLY A 185 26.37 22.67 8.40
N ASN A 186 26.31 21.78 7.41
CA ASN A 186 25.81 22.08 6.06
C ASN A 186 25.08 20.87 5.44
N ASN A 187 24.58 21.04 4.22
CA ASN A 187 23.86 20.03 3.44
C ASN A 187 24.76 18.97 2.76
N THR A 188 25.98 18.75 3.24
CA THR A 188 26.81 17.62 2.76
C THR A 188 26.35 16.34 3.48
N PRO A 189 25.76 15.36 2.77
CA PRO A 189 25.23 14.18 3.41
C PRO A 189 26.32 13.17 3.76
N ARG A 190 26.13 12.48 4.88
CA ARG A 190 26.92 11.31 5.30
C ARG A 190 25.99 10.13 5.53
N ALA A 191 26.32 8.96 4.99
CA ALA A 191 25.55 7.74 5.26
C ALA A 191 25.70 7.31 6.72
N LEU A 192 24.59 6.92 7.34
CA LEU A 192 24.54 6.24 8.64
C LEU A 192 24.31 4.72 8.47
N THR A 193 23.70 4.32 7.35
CA THR A 193 23.51 2.90 6.99
C THR A 193 23.75 2.70 5.50
N THR A 194 24.02 1.47 5.10
CA THR A 194 24.30 1.11 3.69
C THR A 194 23.57 -0.17 3.24
N THR A 195 22.72 -0.74 4.09
CA THR A 195 22.06 -2.04 3.88
C THR A 195 20.80 -1.97 3.02
N GLY A 196 20.19 -0.80 2.85
CA GLY A 196 18.99 -0.60 2.02
C GLY A 196 17.71 -1.21 2.58
N ASP A 197 17.70 -1.59 3.86
CA ASP A 197 16.66 -2.40 4.50
C ASP A 197 15.79 -1.64 5.52
N LEU A 198 15.96 -0.32 5.66
CA LEU A 198 15.09 0.49 6.52
C LEU A 198 13.66 0.45 5.96
N ASP A 199 12.66 0.20 6.80
CA ASP A 199 11.26 0.10 6.37
C ASP A 199 10.45 1.39 6.51
N GLY A 200 10.92 2.32 7.36
CA GLY A 200 10.29 3.62 7.61
C GLY A 200 9.19 3.64 8.69
N HIS A 201 8.91 2.53 9.41
CA HIS A 201 7.95 2.58 10.52
C HIS A 201 8.45 3.48 11.66
N VAL A 202 9.75 3.43 11.95
CA VAL A 202 10.43 4.31 12.90
C VAL A 202 11.60 5.00 12.20
N PHE A 203 11.70 6.31 12.40
CA PHE A 203 12.81 7.14 11.95
C PHE A 203 12.83 8.42 12.81
N ALA A 204 13.47 8.36 13.97
CA ALA A 204 13.38 9.39 15.00
C ALA A 204 14.76 9.72 15.60
N LEU A 205 15.09 11.00 15.62
CA LEU A 205 16.35 11.51 16.11
C LEU A 205 16.25 11.87 17.60
N SER A 206 17.27 11.54 18.39
CA SER A 206 17.27 11.86 19.82
C SER A 206 17.23 13.37 20.05
N PRO A 207 16.68 13.84 21.19
CA PRO A 207 16.54 15.28 21.46
C PRO A 207 17.85 16.08 21.37
N ASP A 208 19.00 15.44 21.61
CA ASP A 208 20.33 16.05 21.54
C ASP A 208 21.03 15.88 20.18
N GLY A 209 20.36 15.26 19.22
CA GLY A 209 20.90 15.09 17.88
C GLY A 209 21.84 13.89 17.69
N ARG A 210 22.18 13.13 18.74
CA ARG A 210 23.33 12.19 18.74
C ARG A 210 23.00 10.77 18.30
N TRP A 211 21.73 10.39 18.36
CA TRP A 211 21.26 9.06 18.04
C TRP A 211 20.13 9.10 17.03
N LEU A 212 20.16 8.16 16.10
CA LEU A 212 19.04 7.87 15.22
C LEU A 212 18.43 6.52 15.61
N LEU A 213 17.16 6.54 15.97
CA LEU A 213 16.31 5.38 16.19
C LEU A 213 15.57 5.04 14.88
N PHE A 214 15.59 3.78 14.47
CA PHE A 214 14.95 3.37 13.23
C PHE A 214 14.57 1.89 13.20
N THR A 215 13.71 1.49 12.27
CA THR A 215 13.34 0.09 12.05
C THR A 215 13.87 -0.47 10.75
N ARG A 216 14.26 -1.75 10.78
CA ARG A 216 14.75 -2.53 9.64
C ARG A 216 13.80 -3.67 9.32
N LYS A 217 13.63 -3.95 8.02
CA LYS A 217 12.94 -5.16 7.55
C LYS A 217 13.64 -6.41 8.12
N PRO A 218 12.91 -7.50 8.40
CA PRO A 218 13.52 -8.75 8.81
C PRO A 218 14.50 -9.25 7.74
N ILE A 219 15.72 -9.58 8.13
CA ILE A 219 16.77 -10.12 7.24
C ILE A 219 16.89 -11.62 7.51
N GLY A 220 16.79 -12.45 6.46
CA GLY A 220 16.88 -13.92 6.57
C GLY A 220 15.52 -14.61 6.74
N GLY A 221 15.47 -15.91 6.44
CA GLY A 221 14.28 -16.74 6.14
C GLY A 221 13.15 -16.85 7.18
N ASN A 222 13.17 -16.07 8.28
CA ASN A 222 12.05 -15.91 9.21
C ASN A 222 11.01 -14.91 8.69
N VAL A 223 10.68 -14.99 7.41
CA VAL A 223 9.56 -14.25 6.77
C VAL A 223 8.27 -15.09 6.76
N GLY A 224 8.29 -16.25 7.44
CA GLY A 224 7.13 -17.14 7.58
C GLY A 224 5.97 -16.51 8.38
N GLN A 225 4.81 -17.16 8.35
CA GLN A 225 3.68 -16.78 9.20
C GLN A 225 4.10 -16.84 10.68
N GLY A 226 4.07 -15.69 11.37
CA GLY A 226 4.48 -15.55 12.77
C GLY A 226 5.85 -14.88 13.02
N GLY A 227 6.66 -14.65 11.98
CA GLY A 227 7.91 -13.87 12.11
C GLY A 227 7.66 -12.38 12.37
N PRO A 228 8.66 -11.63 12.85
CA PRO A 228 8.48 -10.21 13.17
C PRO A 228 8.22 -9.38 11.91
N ILE A 229 7.51 -8.25 12.03
CA ILE A 229 7.30 -7.35 10.87
C ILE A 229 8.51 -6.49 10.55
N ASN A 230 9.29 -6.17 11.57
CA ASN A 230 10.53 -5.40 11.54
C ASN A 230 11.26 -5.57 12.89
N SER A 231 12.39 -4.89 13.03
CA SER A 231 13.19 -4.86 14.26
C SER A 231 13.66 -3.42 14.52
N LEU A 232 13.80 -3.02 15.78
CA LEU A 232 14.18 -1.67 16.22
C LEU A 232 15.70 -1.57 16.45
N TRP A 233 16.31 -0.53 15.90
CA TRP A 233 17.76 -0.32 15.86
C TRP A 233 18.14 1.11 16.21
N LEU A 234 19.39 1.26 16.63
CA LEU A 234 19.98 2.51 17.05
C LEU A 234 21.36 2.72 16.41
N VAL A 235 21.67 3.92 15.94
CA VAL A 235 23.01 4.28 15.42
C VAL A 235 23.41 5.69 15.83
N ARG A 236 24.71 5.93 16.06
CA ARG A 236 25.25 7.27 16.35
C ARG A 236 25.29 8.14 15.11
N THR A 237 24.89 9.39 15.26
CA THR A 237 24.93 10.40 14.20
C THR A 237 26.21 11.25 14.22
N ASP A 238 26.97 11.19 15.32
CA ASP A 238 28.17 11.99 15.57
C ASP A 238 29.48 11.18 15.47
N ILE A 239 29.38 9.87 15.26
CA ILE A 239 30.52 8.97 14.99
C ILE A 239 30.47 8.53 13.53
N VAL A 240 31.64 8.56 12.88
CA VAL A 240 31.82 8.05 11.51
C VAL A 240 31.87 6.52 11.54
N ASP A 241 31.12 5.88 10.65
CA ASP A 241 31.03 4.42 10.51
C ASP A 241 30.63 3.67 11.80
N ASP A 242 29.77 4.26 12.64
CA ASP A 242 29.19 3.56 13.79
C ASP A 242 28.28 2.41 13.33
N GLU A 243 28.40 1.26 13.99
CA GLU A 243 27.58 0.09 13.65
C GLU A 243 26.18 0.19 14.30
N PRO A 244 25.09 -0.01 13.53
CA PRO A 244 23.75 -0.09 14.09
C PRO A 244 23.58 -1.22 15.10
N ARG A 245 22.99 -0.90 16.25
CA ARG A 245 22.74 -1.81 17.37
C ARG A 245 21.27 -2.21 17.43
N TYR A 246 20.99 -3.50 17.49
CA TYR A 246 19.64 -4.02 17.68
C TYR A 246 19.20 -3.80 19.14
N LEU A 247 17.98 -3.29 19.34
CA LEU A 247 17.44 -3.00 20.67
C LEU A 247 16.57 -4.13 21.24
N GLU A 248 16.78 -5.37 20.77
CA GLU A 248 16.04 -6.56 21.22
C GLU A 248 14.50 -6.42 21.12
N THR A 249 14.03 -5.57 20.20
CA THR A 249 12.63 -5.20 20.09
C THR A 249 12.17 -5.36 18.65
N ASP A 250 11.15 -6.19 18.47
CA ASP A 250 10.62 -6.57 17.18
C ASP A 250 9.17 -6.13 17.01
N SER A 251 8.74 -6.09 15.75
CA SER A 251 7.37 -5.78 15.34
C SER A 251 6.86 -4.45 15.87
N VAL A 252 7.67 -3.40 15.72
CA VAL A 252 7.38 -2.04 16.18
C VAL A 252 6.55 -1.30 15.14
N LEU A 253 5.44 -0.71 15.59
CA LEU A 253 4.60 0.17 14.76
C LEU A 253 4.99 1.64 14.89
N TRP A 254 5.35 2.05 16.10
CA TRP A 254 5.75 3.41 16.42
C TRP A 254 6.78 3.36 17.53
N ALA A 255 7.78 4.24 17.47
CA ALA A 255 8.67 4.52 18.57
C ALA A 255 9.21 5.94 18.46
N ASP A 256 9.39 6.60 19.61
CA ASP A 256 9.99 7.93 19.69
C ASP A 256 10.65 8.15 21.05
N TRP A 257 11.64 9.04 21.05
CA TRP A 257 12.39 9.43 22.23
C TRP A 257 11.48 10.17 23.19
N ARG A 258 11.41 9.69 24.44
CA ARG A 258 10.73 10.40 25.51
C ARG A 258 11.52 11.69 25.80
N PRO A 259 10.92 12.88 25.62
CA PRO A 259 11.56 14.12 26.00
C PRO A 259 11.86 14.11 27.49
N CYS A 260 13.00 14.69 27.83
CA CYS A 260 13.39 14.93 29.20
C CYS A 260 13.32 16.45 29.40
N LEU A 261 12.41 16.91 30.27
CA LEU A 261 12.52 18.29 30.72
C LEU A 261 13.62 18.40 31.78
N PRO A 262 14.35 19.53 31.78
CA PRO A 262 15.12 19.94 32.94
C PRO A 262 14.21 20.06 34.16
N GLN A 263 14.26 19.10 35.08
CA GLN A 263 13.87 19.44 36.45
C GLN A 263 14.96 20.37 36.99
N GLN A 264 14.58 21.60 37.35
CA GLN A 264 15.43 22.55 38.07
C GLN A 264 16.77 22.89 37.39
N GLY A 265 16.76 23.16 36.07
CA GLY A 265 17.94 23.70 35.38
C GLY A 265 19.08 22.69 35.15
N ARG A 266 18.83 21.38 35.31
CA ARG A 266 19.74 20.33 34.80
C ARG A 266 19.30 19.92 33.40
N ALA A 267 20.16 20.08 32.39
CA ALA A 267 19.96 19.44 31.09
C ALA A 267 19.63 17.94 31.28
N CYS A 268 18.86 17.36 30.36
CA CYS A 268 18.72 15.91 30.25
C CYS A 268 20.06 15.24 30.55
N PRO A 269 20.16 14.38 31.58
CA PRO A 269 21.44 13.76 31.84
C PRO A 269 21.82 12.97 30.58
N PRO A 270 22.96 13.25 29.93
CA PRO A 270 23.42 12.51 28.75
C PRO A 270 23.78 11.06 29.08
N GLU A 271 23.46 10.62 30.29
CA GLU A 271 23.74 9.33 30.90
C GLU A 271 22.60 8.33 30.66
N GLN A 272 21.38 8.79 30.36
CA GLN A 272 20.25 7.89 30.15
C GLN A 272 19.21 8.47 29.18
N TYR A 273 18.71 7.62 28.28
CA TYR A 273 17.58 7.94 27.42
C TYR A 273 16.42 7.00 27.70
N GLU A 274 15.21 7.47 27.37
CA GLU A 274 14.00 6.63 27.36
C GLU A 274 13.33 6.73 25.99
N ILE A 275 12.78 5.62 25.52
CA ILE A 275 12.07 5.48 24.25
C ILE A 275 10.69 4.90 24.56
N GLY A 276 9.64 5.57 24.09
CA GLY A 276 8.29 5.01 24.02
C GLY A 276 8.13 4.21 22.75
N TYR A 277 7.44 3.07 22.80
CA TYR A 277 7.12 2.30 21.60
C TYR A 277 5.83 1.50 21.72
N SER A 278 5.26 1.12 20.57
CA SER A 278 4.11 0.22 20.45
C SER A 278 4.39 -0.89 19.44
N THR A 279 3.72 -2.03 19.59
CA THR A 279 4.03 -3.25 18.84
C THR A 279 2.82 -3.82 18.09
N ALA A 280 3.12 -4.81 17.24
CA ALA A 280 2.16 -5.55 16.46
C ALA A 280 2.49 -7.05 16.41
N GLU A 281 1.53 -7.79 15.89
CA GLU A 281 1.68 -9.17 15.48
C GLU A 281 1.53 -9.28 13.97
N ARG A 282 2.39 -10.07 13.30
CA ARG A 282 2.25 -10.32 11.86
C ARG A 282 0.99 -11.12 11.58
N THR A 283 0.25 -10.74 10.55
CA THR A 283 -0.95 -11.45 10.09
C THR A 283 -0.93 -11.65 8.58
N PRO A 284 -1.57 -12.71 8.04
CA PRO A 284 -1.62 -12.92 6.59
C PRO A 284 -2.56 -11.94 5.88
N ASN A 285 -3.51 -11.35 6.60
CA ASN A 285 -4.46 -10.38 6.05
C ASN A 285 -3.84 -8.97 6.02
N PRO A 286 -4.19 -8.14 5.01
CA PRO A 286 -3.85 -6.72 5.00
C PRO A 286 -4.18 -6.02 6.33
N PRO A 287 -3.31 -5.15 6.86
CA PRO A 287 -2.06 -4.63 6.26
C PRO A 287 -0.85 -5.57 6.34
N GLY A 288 -1.01 -6.81 6.81
CA GLY A 288 0.09 -7.73 7.09
C GLY A 288 0.46 -7.79 8.57
N TRP A 289 -0.25 -7.04 9.42
CA TRP A 289 -0.09 -7.03 10.87
C TRP A 289 -1.37 -6.61 11.59
N LYS A 290 -1.44 -6.91 12.88
CA LYS A 290 -2.44 -6.49 13.86
C LYS A 290 -1.76 -5.77 15.02
N ALA A 291 -2.15 -4.54 15.33
CA ALA A 291 -1.62 -3.83 16.49
C ALA A 291 -1.95 -4.56 17.79
N ARG A 292 -0.98 -4.59 18.71
CA ARG A 292 -1.23 -5.01 20.10
C ARG A 292 -1.90 -3.90 20.91
N ASN A 293 -1.86 -2.65 20.42
CA ASN A 293 -2.35 -1.46 21.13
C ASN A 293 -1.75 -1.29 22.53
N ASP A 294 -0.53 -1.79 22.69
CA ASP A 294 0.30 -1.67 23.88
C ASP A 294 1.11 -0.38 23.84
N PHE A 295 1.65 0.01 24.99
CA PHE A 295 2.63 1.09 25.08
C PHE A 295 3.72 0.71 26.07
N TRP A 296 4.96 0.72 25.60
CA TRP A 296 6.14 0.31 26.35
C TRP A 296 7.12 1.45 26.52
N LEU A 297 7.91 1.39 27.59
CA LEU A 297 9.11 2.19 27.78
C LEU A 297 10.35 1.30 27.73
N LEU A 298 11.35 1.76 26.98
CA LEU A 298 12.68 1.20 26.88
C LEU A 298 13.67 2.24 27.41
N SER A 299 14.55 1.85 28.34
CA SER A 299 15.59 2.74 28.87
C SER A 299 16.96 2.32 28.34
N LEU A 300 17.77 3.30 27.96
CA LEU A 300 19.13 3.14 27.45
C LEU A 300 20.10 3.93 28.33
N ASN A 301 21.32 3.44 28.54
CA ASN A 301 22.42 4.30 28.98
C ASN A 301 22.80 5.31 27.88
N GLY A 302 23.60 6.31 28.25
CA GLY A 302 24.11 7.36 27.36
C GLY A 302 24.96 6.84 26.19
N ASP A 303 25.53 5.65 26.34
CA ASP A 303 26.29 4.92 25.33
C ASP A 303 25.41 4.03 24.41
N GLY A 304 24.09 4.04 24.63
CA GLY A 304 23.11 3.28 23.84
C GLY A 304 22.91 1.84 24.31
N THR A 305 23.53 1.40 25.40
CA THR A 305 23.30 0.06 25.96
C THR A 305 21.89 -0.05 26.56
N LEU A 306 21.19 -1.14 26.24
CA LEU A 306 19.85 -1.42 26.75
C LEU A 306 19.89 -1.73 28.26
N LEU A 307 19.08 -1.02 29.04
CA LEU A 307 18.97 -1.21 30.48
C LEU A 307 17.73 -2.03 30.87
N THR A 308 16.54 -1.50 30.56
CA THR A 308 15.27 -2.10 30.98
C THR A 308 14.18 -1.88 29.95
N ARG A 309 13.16 -2.74 30.01
CA ARG A 309 11.89 -2.60 29.27
C ARG A 309 10.74 -2.75 30.24
N ARG A 310 9.72 -1.89 30.11
CA ARG A 310 8.55 -1.90 30.98
C ARG A 310 7.29 -1.52 30.22
N GLU A 311 6.27 -2.35 30.32
CA GLU A 311 4.93 -2.05 29.80
C GLU A 311 4.24 -0.98 30.66
N ILE A 312 3.63 0.01 30.01
CA ILE A 312 2.96 1.14 30.65
C ILE A 312 1.44 1.07 30.47
N GLY A 313 0.94 0.71 29.29
CA GLY A 313 -0.50 0.67 29.01
C GLY A 313 -0.96 -0.73 28.61
N GLU A 314 -2.11 -1.16 29.14
CA GLU A 314 -2.77 -2.39 28.69
C GLU A 314 -3.38 -2.21 27.28
N PRO A 315 -3.50 -3.29 26.48
CA PRO A 315 -4.19 -3.28 25.20
C PRO A 315 -5.63 -2.72 25.32
N VAL A 316 -5.88 -1.54 24.76
CA VAL A 316 -7.25 -1.04 24.61
C VAL A 316 -7.88 -1.70 23.39
N GLY A 317 -8.49 -2.87 23.60
CA GLY A 317 -8.88 -3.80 22.52
C GLY A 317 -10.30 -3.67 21.95
N ALA A 318 -11.08 -2.65 22.32
CA ALA A 318 -12.53 -2.60 22.03
C ALA A 318 -12.97 -1.52 21.03
N GLU A 319 -12.05 -0.80 20.39
CA GLU A 319 -12.38 0.26 19.42
C GLU A 319 -12.54 -0.31 18.00
N TRP A 320 -13.42 0.32 17.20
CA TRP A 320 -13.47 0.03 15.76
C TRP A 320 -12.10 0.31 15.13
N TYR A 321 -11.67 -0.58 14.25
CA TYR A 321 -10.37 -0.51 13.60
C TYR A 321 -9.14 -0.58 14.53
N ALA A 322 -9.29 -1.00 15.79
CA ALA A 322 -8.15 -1.19 16.72
C ALA A 322 -7.04 -2.11 16.16
N TRP A 323 -7.35 -2.94 15.15
CA TRP A 323 -6.36 -3.74 14.42
C TRP A 323 -5.25 -2.88 13.77
N TRP A 324 -5.49 -1.61 13.47
CA TRP A 324 -4.57 -0.66 12.84
C TRP A 324 -3.73 0.16 13.82
N GLY A 325 -3.89 -0.02 15.13
CA GLY A 325 -3.06 0.68 16.09
C GLY A 325 -3.38 2.16 16.23
N ARG A 326 -2.38 2.91 16.69
CA ARG A 326 -2.47 4.32 17.06
C ARG A 326 -1.22 5.06 16.61
N GLU A 327 -1.40 6.32 16.26
CA GLU A 327 -0.32 7.29 16.18
C GLU A 327 -0.06 7.87 17.57
N TRP A 328 1.18 8.23 17.87
CA TRP A 328 1.56 8.76 19.18
C TRP A 328 2.44 10.01 19.08
N ALA A 329 2.41 10.83 20.13
CA ALA A 329 3.32 11.94 20.32
C ALA A 329 3.57 12.22 21.80
N TRP A 330 4.84 12.41 22.17
CA TRP A 330 5.23 12.76 23.53
C TRP A 330 4.90 14.21 23.88
N SER A 331 4.39 14.45 25.09
CA SER A 331 4.35 15.80 25.64
C SER A 331 5.76 16.37 25.80
N PRO A 332 5.94 17.70 25.77
CA PRO A 332 7.26 18.32 25.89
C PRO A 332 7.98 17.94 27.20
N ASP A 333 7.21 17.61 28.25
CA ASP A 333 7.69 17.14 29.55
C ASP A 333 7.91 15.63 29.68
N GLY A 334 7.54 14.86 28.64
CA GLY A 334 7.59 13.40 28.63
C GLY A 334 6.67 12.74 29.66
N ARG A 335 5.77 13.46 30.33
CA ARG A 335 4.85 12.88 31.33
C ARG A 335 3.63 12.23 30.70
N LEU A 336 3.22 12.73 29.54
CA LEU A 336 2.06 12.27 28.80
C LEU A 336 2.49 11.77 27.40
N ALA A 337 1.83 10.73 26.92
CA ALA A 337 1.90 10.31 25.52
C ALA A 337 0.51 10.53 24.91
N ALA A 338 0.37 11.51 24.02
CA ALA A 338 -0.83 11.69 23.23
C ALA A 338 -0.95 10.54 22.22
N TRP A 339 -2.19 10.14 21.92
CA TRP A 339 -2.49 9.11 20.97
C TRP A 339 -3.68 9.48 20.08
N GLY A 340 -3.66 9.02 18.83
CA GLY A 340 -4.77 9.10 17.90
C GLY A 340 -5.12 7.73 17.33
N SER A 341 -6.38 7.34 17.46
CA SER A 341 -6.96 6.14 16.86
C SER A 341 -7.94 6.50 15.75
N ALA A 342 -8.52 5.50 15.09
CA ALA A 342 -9.50 5.71 14.03
C ALA A 342 -10.78 6.41 14.50
N THR A 343 -11.03 6.46 15.82
CA THR A 343 -12.29 6.97 16.39
C THR A 343 -12.10 8.02 17.47
N ALA A 344 -10.87 8.25 17.94
CA ALA A 344 -10.63 9.12 19.08
C ALA A 344 -9.22 9.70 19.11
N LEU A 345 -9.07 10.79 19.86
CA LEU A 345 -7.79 11.33 20.32
C LEU A 345 -7.79 11.35 21.84
N GLY A 346 -6.63 11.09 22.43
CA GLY A 346 -6.48 11.10 23.88
C GLY A 346 -5.05 11.21 24.33
N VAL A 347 -4.84 11.05 25.64
CA VAL A 347 -3.53 11.02 26.29
C VAL A 347 -3.41 9.81 27.19
N LEU A 348 -2.20 9.31 27.34
CA LEU A 348 -1.77 8.32 28.32
C LEU A 348 -0.85 9.02 29.32
N ASN A 349 -1.21 9.01 30.59
CA ASN A 349 -0.31 9.43 31.65
C ASN A 349 0.65 8.28 31.98
N VAL A 350 1.94 8.47 31.75
CA VAL A 350 2.95 7.41 31.88
C VAL A 350 3.16 6.96 33.32
N ALA A 351 3.00 7.86 34.28
CA ALA A 351 3.19 7.55 35.69
C ALA A 351 1.99 6.78 36.26
N THR A 352 0.77 7.24 35.96
CA THR A 352 -0.46 6.64 36.50
C THR A 352 -1.04 5.54 35.62
N ARG A 353 -0.55 5.39 34.39
CA ARG A 353 -1.06 4.47 33.34
C ARG A 353 -2.50 4.77 32.92
N GLN A 354 -2.99 5.96 33.26
CA GLN A 354 -4.37 6.34 32.99
C GLN A 354 -4.49 6.87 31.56
N HIS A 355 -5.45 6.33 30.82
CA HIS A 355 -5.89 6.88 29.53
C HIS A 355 -7.01 7.90 29.74
N THR A 356 -6.93 9.02 29.03
CA THR A 356 -7.97 10.06 28.98
C THR A 356 -8.32 10.34 27.54
N VAL A 357 -9.59 10.16 27.19
CA VAL A 357 -10.11 10.54 25.86
C VAL A 357 -10.37 12.04 25.87
N LEU A 358 -9.82 12.75 24.89
CA LEU A 358 -9.99 14.19 24.73
C LEU A 358 -11.14 14.51 23.78
N THR A 359 -11.29 13.73 22.71
CA THR A 359 -12.41 13.84 21.78
C THR A 359 -12.64 12.52 21.04
N THR A 360 -13.86 12.33 20.55
CA THR A 360 -14.26 11.20 19.71
C THR A 360 -14.88 11.69 18.42
N PHE A 361 -14.77 10.88 17.37
CA PHE A 361 -15.32 11.15 16.05
C PHE A 361 -15.69 9.85 15.35
N TYR A 362 -16.51 9.95 14.29
CA TYR A 362 -16.83 8.79 13.46
C TYR A 362 -15.57 8.33 12.72
N PRO A 363 -15.31 7.02 12.59
CA PRO A 363 -14.22 6.56 11.75
C PRO A 363 -14.54 6.84 10.29
N TYR A 364 -13.51 7.15 9.50
CA TYR A 364 -13.64 7.35 8.06
C TYR A 364 -13.62 6.01 7.32
N GLU A 365 -14.64 5.74 6.50
CA GLU A 365 -14.75 4.55 5.65
C GLU A 365 -13.96 4.76 4.35
N THR A 366 -12.73 4.26 4.31
CA THR A 366 -11.82 4.41 3.16
C THR A 366 -12.21 3.58 1.93
N LEU A 367 -13.12 2.61 2.09
CA LEU A 367 -13.47 1.58 1.10
C LEU A 367 -12.27 0.76 0.59
N ALA A 368 -11.17 0.76 1.34
CA ALA A 368 -9.93 0.09 1.00
C ALA A 368 -9.30 -0.56 2.24
N ALA A 369 -8.25 -1.37 2.04
CA ALA A 369 -7.54 -2.04 3.11
C ALA A 369 -6.54 -1.10 3.81
N TRP A 370 -7.01 0.06 4.27
CA TRP A 370 -6.27 1.01 5.10
C TRP A 370 -7.21 1.83 5.97
N VAL A 371 -6.70 2.35 7.09
CA VAL A 371 -7.46 3.18 8.04
C VAL A 371 -6.69 4.45 8.30
N TRP A 372 -7.41 5.56 8.34
CA TRP A 372 -6.87 6.84 8.74
C TRP A 372 -6.82 6.97 10.26
N THR A 373 -5.67 7.38 10.79
CA THR A 373 -5.46 7.71 12.20
C THR A 373 -4.79 9.07 12.31
N PRO A 374 -5.30 9.99 13.13
CA PRO A 374 -4.71 11.32 13.26
C PRO A 374 -3.43 11.28 14.08
N ARG A 375 -2.40 12.00 13.63
CA ARG A 375 -1.18 12.24 14.41
C ARG A 375 -1.37 13.48 15.29
N PRO A 376 -1.36 13.37 16.63
CA PRO A 376 -1.39 14.52 17.52
C PRO A 376 -0.05 15.26 17.51
N ALA A 377 -0.08 16.58 17.69
CA ALA A 377 1.10 17.43 17.79
C ALA A 377 1.01 18.34 19.02
N TRP A 378 1.96 18.19 19.94
CA TRP A 378 2.03 19.00 21.15
C TRP A 378 2.54 20.40 20.85
N ARG A 379 1.85 21.40 21.38
CA ARG A 379 2.42 22.75 21.52
C ARG A 379 3.57 22.68 22.53
N SER A 380 4.63 23.46 22.30
CA SER A 380 5.86 23.32 23.09
C SER A 380 5.70 23.68 24.58
N ASP A 381 4.62 24.36 24.96
CA ASP A 381 4.25 24.61 26.37
C ASP A 381 3.48 23.46 27.04
N GLY A 382 3.01 22.47 26.28
CA GLY A 382 2.29 21.30 26.81
C GLY A 382 0.81 21.53 27.14
N GLU A 383 0.25 22.71 26.87
CA GLU A 383 -1.13 23.05 27.25
C GLU A 383 -2.17 22.65 26.18
N TRP A 384 -1.71 22.49 24.94
CA TRP A 384 -2.58 22.21 23.79
C TRP A 384 -2.00 21.12 22.88
N LEU A 385 -2.91 20.34 22.30
CA LEU A 385 -2.65 19.47 21.17
C LEU A 385 -3.27 20.06 19.91
N ALA A 386 -2.53 20.08 18.81
CA ALA A 386 -3.09 20.24 17.48
C ALA A 386 -3.30 18.86 16.87
N ALA A 387 -4.46 18.60 16.27
CA ALA A 387 -4.71 17.35 15.56
C ALA A 387 -5.78 17.54 14.49
N VAL A 388 -5.71 16.68 13.46
CA VAL A 388 -6.77 16.59 12.45
C VAL A 388 -7.91 15.75 13.03
N VAL A 389 -9.15 16.19 12.84
CA VAL A 389 -10.36 15.52 13.29
C VAL A 389 -11.27 15.30 12.08
N HIS A 390 -11.71 14.06 11.89
CA HIS A 390 -12.71 13.72 10.88
C HIS A 390 -14.07 14.27 11.32
N ALA A 391 -14.64 15.17 10.52
CA ALA A 391 -15.84 15.91 10.86
C ALA A 391 -16.98 15.57 9.89
N PRO A 392 -18.24 15.54 10.35
CA PRO A 392 -19.37 15.34 9.46
C PRO A 392 -19.50 16.49 8.46
N SER A 393 -19.82 16.17 7.22
CA SER A 393 -20.10 17.15 6.16
C SER A 393 -21.60 17.15 5.84
N PRO A 394 -22.23 18.33 5.65
CA PRO A 394 -23.61 18.41 5.19
C PRO A 394 -23.86 17.71 3.83
N ARG A 395 -22.80 17.49 3.04
CA ARG A 395 -22.87 16.79 1.75
C ARG A 395 -22.88 15.27 1.89
N ALA A 396 -22.39 14.74 3.00
CA ALA A 396 -22.26 13.31 3.21
C ALA A 396 -23.57 12.73 3.77
N LEU A 397 -24.08 11.68 3.12
CA LEU A 397 -25.28 10.97 3.58
C LEU A 397 -25.08 10.23 4.91
N ARG A 398 -23.82 9.86 5.23
CA ARG A 398 -23.45 9.24 6.49
C ARG A 398 -22.18 9.90 7.05
N PRO A 399 -22.04 10.07 8.38
CA PRO A 399 -20.87 10.71 8.97
C PRO A 399 -19.54 9.99 8.69
N ASP A 400 -19.55 8.65 8.58
CA ASP A 400 -18.38 7.82 8.28
C ASP A 400 -17.87 7.97 6.83
N ARG A 401 -18.69 8.55 5.93
CA ARG A 401 -18.33 8.85 4.54
C ARG A 401 -18.06 10.33 4.29
N SER A 402 -17.92 11.12 5.35
CA SER A 402 -17.56 12.52 5.20
C SER A 402 -16.12 12.63 4.69
N GLU A 403 -15.90 13.47 3.68
CA GLU A 403 -14.54 13.77 3.20
C GLU A 403 -13.95 15.02 3.90
N ARG A 404 -14.65 15.52 4.93
CA ARG A 404 -14.26 16.71 5.69
C ARG A 404 -13.33 16.35 6.84
N PHE A 405 -12.13 16.92 6.81
CA PHE A 405 -11.14 16.81 7.87
C PHE A 405 -10.74 18.21 8.31
N ASP A 406 -10.95 18.50 9.59
CA ASP A 406 -10.71 19.81 10.18
C ASP A 406 -9.48 19.76 11.10
N LEU A 407 -8.75 20.85 11.20
CA LEU A 407 -7.64 21.01 12.15
C LEU A 407 -8.17 21.63 13.45
N TRP A 408 -7.94 20.96 14.57
CA TRP A 408 -8.47 21.33 15.89
C TRP A 408 -7.35 21.55 16.90
N LEU A 409 -7.60 22.44 17.85
CA LEU A 409 -6.86 22.56 19.10
C LEU A 409 -7.63 21.89 20.23
N LEU A 410 -6.96 20.99 20.94
CA LEU A 410 -7.50 20.26 22.09
C LEU A 410 -6.77 20.71 23.36
N PRO A 411 -7.47 21.33 24.32
CA PRO A 411 -6.86 21.78 25.56
C PRO A 411 -6.59 20.60 26.49
N MET A 412 -5.51 20.66 27.27
CA MET A 412 -5.27 19.71 28.37
C MET A 412 -6.13 19.99 29.60
N SER A 413 -6.61 21.23 29.73
CA SER A 413 -7.59 21.59 30.76
C SER A 413 -8.98 21.06 30.40
N VAL A 414 -9.53 20.24 31.29
CA VAL A 414 -10.88 19.63 31.16
C VAL A 414 -12.02 20.67 31.13
N SER A 415 -11.76 21.93 31.46
CA SER A 415 -12.76 23.01 31.47
C SER A 415 -12.96 23.70 30.13
N ALA A 416 -12.04 23.53 29.17
CA ALA A 416 -12.11 24.16 27.87
C ALA A 416 -12.54 23.14 26.79
N PRO A 417 -13.47 23.49 25.88
CA PRO A 417 -13.81 22.60 24.78
C PRO A 417 -12.72 22.61 23.70
N PRO A 418 -12.58 21.53 22.91
CA PRO A 418 -11.79 21.56 21.69
C PRO A 418 -12.30 22.63 20.70
N VAL A 419 -11.39 23.27 19.97
CA VAL A 419 -11.69 24.41 19.08
C VAL A 419 -11.19 24.13 17.66
N PRO A 420 -12.03 24.19 16.62
CA PRO A 420 -11.56 24.12 15.24
C PRO A 420 -10.79 25.40 14.88
N ILE A 421 -9.58 25.23 14.35
CA ILE A 421 -8.71 26.35 13.93
C ILE A 421 -8.50 26.39 12.42
N ALA A 422 -8.88 25.35 11.67
CA ALA A 422 -9.04 25.41 10.23
C ALA A 422 -10.00 24.30 9.77
N GLU A 423 -10.91 24.63 8.87
CA GLU A 423 -11.89 23.68 8.34
C GLU A 423 -11.44 23.13 6.99
N ASN A 424 -11.78 21.86 6.72
CA ASN A 424 -11.54 21.17 5.46
C ASN A 424 -10.08 21.25 4.97
N VAL A 425 -9.13 20.96 5.87
CA VAL A 425 -7.68 20.94 5.59
C VAL A 425 -7.24 19.68 4.84
N GLY A 426 -8.04 18.62 4.91
CA GLY A 426 -7.72 17.30 4.35
C GLY A 426 -7.01 16.38 5.34
N MET A 427 -7.09 15.07 5.10
CA MET A 427 -6.71 14.05 6.09
C MET A 427 -5.20 14.01 6.43
N TRP A 428 -4.33 14.40 5.51
CA TRP A 428 -2.87 14.43 5.71
C TRP A 428 -2.34 15.80 6.15
N ALA A 429 -3.12 16.60 6.88
CA ALA A 429 -2.69 17.94 7.25
C ALA A 429 -1.53 18.02 8.26
N MET A 430 -1.19 16.92 8.96
CA MET A 430 0.04 16.75 9.76
C MET A 430 0.55 18.03 10.48
N PRO A 431 -0.13 18.53 11.52
CA PRO A 431 0.28 19.73 12.23
C PRO A 431 1.67 19.59 12.89
N ALA A 432 2.47 20.66 12.87
CA ALA A 432 3.76 20.74 13.56
C ALA A 432 3.98 22.12 14.16
N TRP A 433 4.11 22.18 15.48
CA TRP A 433 4.36 23.43 16.20
C TRP A 433 5.80 23.90 16.03
N SER A 434 5.95 25.22 15.85
CA SER A 434 7.26 25.86 15.97
C SER A 434 7.85 25.65 17.37
N PRO A 435 9.20 25.61 17.52
CA PRO A 435 9.83 25.49 18.83
C PRO A 435 9.39 26.55 19.84
N THR A 436 9.06 27.76 19.37
CA THR A 436 8.59 28.89 20.19
C THR A 436 7.11 28.81 20.58
N ALA A 437 6.34 27.84 20.07
CA ALA A 437 4.88 27.72 20.23
C ALA A 437 4.04 28.89 19.69
N LEU A 438 4.63 29.83 18.95
CA LEU A 438 3.91 31.00 18.43
C LEU A 438 3.19 30.73 17.11
N GLU A 439 3.68 29.77 16.34
CA GLU A 439 3.15 29.41 15.02
C GLU A 439 2.97 27.91 14.87
N LEU A 440 2.03 27.55 14.01
CA LEU A 440 1.72 26.19 13.61
C LEU A 440 1.91 26.03 12.09
N ALA A 441 2.77 25.09 11.71
CA ALA A 441 2.85 24.62 10.34
C ALA A 441 1.87 23.45 10.13
N TYR A 442 1.21 23.40 8.98
CA TYR A 442 0.31 22.31 8.61
C TYR A 442 0.23 22.18 7.09
N ALA A 443 -0.22 21.04 6.59
CA ALA A 443 -0.47 20.81 5.19
C ALA A 443 -1.95 21.03 4.84
N GLN A 444 -2.22 21.74 3.76
CA GLN A 444 -3.56 21.97 3.22
C GLN A 444 -3.71 21.21 1.91
N ALA A 445 -4.71 20.35 1.82
CA ALA A 445 -5.06 19.68 0.58
C ALA A 445 -5.50 20.69 -0.49
N GLU A 446 -4.97 20.55 -1.70
CA GLU A 446 -5.42 21.30 -2.88
C GLU A 446 -6.86 20.94 -3.26
N ALA A 447 -7.24 19.67 -3.07
CA ALA A 447 -8.60 19.17 -3.21
C ALA A 447 -9.04 18.46 -1.90
N PRO A 448 -9.56 19.18 -0.90
CA PRO A 448 -9.91 18.61 0.40
C PRO A 448 -10.93 17.47 0.36
N ASP A 449 -11.96 17.59 -0.47
CA ASP A 449 -12.98 16.54 -0.65
C ASP A 449 -12.33 15.25 -1.23
N GLY A 450 -11.24 15.35 -1.98
CA GLY A 450 -10.45 14.21 -2.48
C GLY A 450 -9.16 13.95 -1.71
N SER A 451 -9.09 14.34 -0.43
CA SER A 451 -7.81 14.52 0.26
C SER A 451 -6.90 13.28 0.35
N ALA A 452 -7.45 12.06 0.23
CA ALA A 452 -6.65 10.82 0.20
C ALA A 452 -5.64 10.77 -0.96
N LEU A 453 -5.99 11.35 -2.12
CA LEU A 453 -5.17 11.38 -3.34
C LEU A 453 -4.75 12.80 -3.72
N SER A 454 -5.06 13.79 -2.88
CA SER A 454 -4.74 15.19 -3.13
C SER A 454 -3.26 15.45 -2.95
N ARG A 455 -2.75 16.45 -3.67
CA ARG A 455 -1.52 17.13 -3.30
C ARG A 455 -1.78 18.13 -2.18
N TYR A 456 -0.71 18.53 -1.50
CA TYR A 456 -0.76 19.37 -0.32
C TYR A 456 0.21 20.55 -0.41
N ALA A 457 -0.24 21.71 0.05
CA ALA A 457 0.62 22.86 0.29
C ALA A 457 0.96 22.95 1.78
N LEU A 458 2.22 23.17 2.12
CA LEU A 458 2.67 23.59 3.44
C LEU A 458 2.18 25.01 3.70
N MET A 459 1.47 25.17 4.79
CA MET A 459 0.87 26.40 5.27
C MET A 459 1.48 26.74 6.64
N LEU A 460 1.48 28.03 6.95
CA LEU A 460 1.83 28.56 8.26
C LEU A 460 0.67 29.40 8.79
N MET A 461 0.43 29.34 10.09
CA MET A 461 -0.55 30.15 10.80
C MET A 461 -0.03 30.52 12.18
N ASP A 462 -0.60 31.55 12.78
CA ASP A 462 -0.36 31.87 14.19
C ASP A 462 -1.02 30.82 15.10
N ALA A 463 -0.56 30.73 16.35
CA ALA A 463 -1.03 29.74 17.32
C ALA A 463 -2.54 29.75 17.59
N ASP A 464 -3.23 30.86 17.32
CA ASP A 464 -4.68 31.02 17.47
C ASP A 464 -5.48 30.65 16.21
N GLY A 465 -4.80 30.27 15.12
CA GLY A 465 -5.41 29.94 13.84
C GLY A 465 -5.54 31.11 12.86
N SER A 466 -5.07 32.30 13.23
CA SER A 466 -5.07 33.49 12.37
C SER A 466 -3.86 33.56 11.42
N ASN A 467 -3.82 34.58 10.56
CA ASN A 467 -2.71 34.88 9.65
C ASN A 467 -2.23 33.70 8.78
N ARG A 468 -3.17 32.84 8.37
CA ARG A 468 -2.88 31.66 7.55
C ARG A 468 -2.33 32.08 6.19
N ARG A 469 -1.21 31.50 5.81
CA ARG A 469 -0.58 31.72 4.51
C ARG A 469 0.08 30.46 3.98
N ARG A 470 0.13 30.35 2.66
CA ARG A 470 0.91 29.31 1.99
C ARG A 470 2.39 29.63 2.14
N LEU A 471 3.16 28.64 2.55
CA LEU A 471 4.60 28.75 2.69
C LEU A 471 5.31 28.07 1.52
N PHE A 472 4.89 26.86 1.15
CA PHE A 472 5.56 26.04 0.15
C PHE A 472 4.66 24.91 -0.35
N PRO A 473 4.80 24.38 -1.58
CA PRO A 473 5.41 25.01 -2.75
C PRO A 473 4.69 26.32 -3.13
N ALA A 474 5.18 27.09 -4.10
CA ALA A 474 4.51 28.31 -4.57
C ALA A 474 3.13 28.02 -5.20
N ASN A 475 2.25 29.03 -5.29
CA ASN A 475 0.84 28.86 -5.67
C ASN A 475 0.58 28.07 -6.97
N ASP A 476 1.43 28.26 -7.99
CA ASP A 476 1.29 27.65 -9.32
C ASP A 476 2.18 26.41 -9.52
N THR A 477 2.74 25.88 -8.43
CA THR A 477 3.55 24.68 -8.45
C THR A 477 2.78 23.51 -7.84
N PRO A 478 2.95 22.28 -8.38
CA PRO A 478 2.27 21.12 -7.84
C PRO A 478 2.64 20.90 -6.36
N GLY A 479 1.64 20.73 -5.49
CA GLY A 479 1.87 20.42 -4.08
C GLY A 479 2.58 19.09 -3.82
N MET A 480 2.86 18.84 -2.54
CA MET A 480 3.46 17.62 -1.99
C MET A 480 2.46 16.45 -2.02
N GLU A 481 2.90 15.26 -2.39
CA GLU A 481 2.02 14.07 -2.48
C GLU A 481 1.65 13.52 -1.09
N LEU A 482 2.65 13.30 -0.23
CA LEU A 482 2.47 12.98 1.18
C LEU A 482 3.27 13.99 1.98
N PRO A 483 2.63 15.00 2.58
CA PRO A 483 3.33 16.09 3.24
C PRO A 483 4.15 15.54 4.40
N ARG A 484 5.46 15.81 4.41
CA ARG A 484 6.36 15.53 5.52
C ARG A 484 7.30 16.70 5.68
N PHE A 485 7.28 17.30 6.86
CA PHE A 485 8.09 18.45 7.19
C PHE A 485 8.39 18.48 8.68
N VAL A 486 9.48 19.16 9.04
CA VAL A 486 9.94 19.32 10.41
C VAL A 486 10.56 20.69 10.57
N TRP A 487 10.33 21.34 11.71
CA TRP A 487 10.95 22.61 12.03
C TRP A 487 12.45 22.46 12.27
N SER A 488 13.21 23.48 11.90
CA SER A 488 14.57 23.62 12.38
C SER A 488 14.60 23.78 13.90
N PRO A 489 15.67 23.36 14.58
CA PRO A 489 15.77 23.46 16.04
C PRO A 489 15.71 24.90 16.57
N ASP A 490 16.22 25.84 15.76
CA ASP A 490 16.14 27.28 16.01
C ASP A 490 14.77 27.89 15.63
N GLY A 491 13.91 27.14 14.93
CA GLY A 491 12.60 27.59 14.48
C GLY A 491 12.62 28.59 13.32
N GLU A 492 13.76 28.85 12.70
CA GLU A 492 13.91 29.83 11.61
C GLU A 492 13.47 29.30 10.23
N ALA A 493 13.37 27.98 10.07
CA ALA A 493 13.00 27.33 8.81
C ALA A 493 12.29 25.99 9.04
N LEU A 494 11.81 25.38 7.96
CA LEU A 494 11.39 23.98 7.93
C LEU A 494 12.20 23.20 6.91
N ALA A 495 12.47 21.94 7.18
CA ALA A 495 12.80 20.98 6.14
C ALA A 495 11.51 20.31 5.66
N ALA A 496 11.31 20.17 4.36
CA ALA A 496 10.13 19.52 3.77
C ALA A 496 10.53 18.57 2.63
N ILE A 497 9.81 17.46 2.50
CA ILE A 497 9.96 16.54 1.36
C ILE A 497 9.04 16.97 0.23
N TRP A 498 9.61 17.20 -0.96
CA TRP A 498 8.87 17.50 -2.17
C TRP A 498 9.52 16.83 -3.38
N GLN A 499 8.72 16.09 -4.16
CA GLN A 499 9.19 15.32 -5.32
C GLN A 499 10.35 14.36 -5.01
N GLY A 500 10.37 13.80 -3.80
CA GLY A 500 11.42 12.89 -3.35
C GLY A 500 12.72 13.57 -2.95
N ASP A 501 12.75 14.89 -2.78
CA ASP A 501 13.92 15.63 -2.32
C ASP A 501 13.60 16.47 -1.07
N LEU A 502 14.62 16.74 -0.26
CA LEU A 502 14.55 17.69 0.85
C LEU A 502 14.70 19.11 0.36
N TYR A 503 13.88 20.00 0.89
CA TYR A 503 13.97 21.43 0.72
C TYR A 503 14.06 22.11 2.08
N LEU A 504 14.98 23.06 2.22
CA LEU A 504 14.97 24.03 3.30
C LEU A 504 14.03 25.17 2.90
N VAL A 505 12.94 25.30 3.63
CA VAL A 505 11.89 26.29 3.42
C VAL A 505 12.02 27.36 4.50
N ALA A 506 12.50 28.54 4.11
CA ALA A 506 12.57 29.69 4.98
C ALA A 506 11.17 30.23 5.30
N ARG A 507 11.06 31.01 6.38
CA ARG A 507 9.79 31.62 6.83
C ARG A 507 9.13 32.51 5.80
N ASP A 508 9.86 33.12 4.87
CA ASP A 508 9.29 33.93 3.79
C ASP A 508 8.75 33.10 2.61
N GLY A 509 8.92 31.78 2.63
CA GLY A 509 8.52 30.85 1.57
C GLY A 509 9.63 30.55 0.56
N THR A 510 10.81 31.17 0.70
CA THR A 510 11.99 30.82 -0.11
C THR A 510 12.39 29.38 0.18
N ALA A 511 12.49 28.55 -0.86
CA ALA A 511 12.80 27.13 -0.73
C ALA A 511 14.10 26.78 -1.48
N THR A 512 15.05 26.17 -0.77
CA THR A 512 16.35 25.76 -1.33
C THR A 512 16.48 24.24 -1.25
N PRO A 513 16.74 23.53 -2.37
CA PRO A 513 16.93 22.09 -2.34
C PRO A 513 18.18 21.70 -1.55
N LEU A 514 18.03 20.78 -0.61
CA LEU A 514 19.11 20.19 0.18
C LEU A 514 19.59 18.85 -0.39
N THR A 515 18.72 18.13 -1.11
CA THR A 515 19.06 16.88 -1.80
C THR A 515 18.61 16.94 -3.27
N ALA A 516 19.14 15.99 -4.05
CA ALA A 516 18.76 15.77 -5.44
C ALA A 516 18.77 14.27 -5.76
N THR A 517 18.30 13.43 -4.83
CA THR A 517 18.23 11.96 -4.97
C THR A 517 16.88 11.50 -5.54
N GLY A 518 15.80 12.26 -5.32
CA GLY A 518 14.46 11.98 -5.85
C GLY A 518 13.76 10.78 -5.19
N ASP A 519 14.27 10.30 -4.05
CA ASP A 519 13.78 9.11 -3.34
C ASP A 519 13.78 9.27 -1.81
N VAL A 520 13.86 10.50 -1.32
CA VAL A 520 13.70 10.84 0.10
C VAL A 520 12.26 10.58 0.53
N THR A 521 12.10 9.88 1.65
CA THR A 521 10.79 9.42 2.16
C THR A 521 10.49 9.80 3.60
N HIS A 522 11.52 10.02 4.41
CA HIS A 522 11.41 10.38 5.83
C HIS A 522 12.50 11.40 6.16
N LEU A 523 12.25 12.21 7.18
CA LEU A 523 13.18 13.16 7.75
C LEU A 523 12.90 13.38 9.24
N ASP A 524 13.91 13.81 9.98
CA ASP A 524 13.77 14.37 11.33
C ASP A 524 14.90 15.36 11.59
N TRP A 525 14.68 16.34 12.47
CA TRP A 525 15.60 17.45 12.70
C TRP A 525 15.61 17.89 14.17
N ARG A 526 16.79 17.89 14.80
CA ARG A 526 16.99 18.27 16.21
C ARG A 526 18.22 19.15 16.44
#